data_AF-A0A523YU36-F1
#
_entry.id   AF-A0A523YU36-F1
#
_cell.length_a   1.000
_cell.length_b   1.000
_cell.length_c   1.000
_cell.angle_alpha   90.00
_cell.angle_beta   90.00
_cell.angle_gamma   90.00
#
_symmetry.space_group_name_H-M   'P 1'
#
loop_
_entity.id
_entity.type
_entity.pdbx_description
1 polymer ?
#
loop_
_entity_poly.entity_id
_entity_poly.type
_entity_poly.pdbx_seq_one_letter_code
_entity_poly.pdbx_strand_id
1 'polypeptide(L)'
;QKPNETRMALLITYILRNTDVNGQPAAGVWARVYDPTVFIVGKADDLGFHEYGALWDATYGPDAPASAIADESKFAAFVEAARQLPPPQVNSMWVYIWEDKEQVTQGFRFMGQRFVLDAYIFDELTWREVGVMGNERWLPKGLDVMAVLGSEEAYSILEGMGETTYANYPEQMTKLRGEISALEMDSWTQNLYWTWLYSFQPLLEPKDSQYPAFMQTQAWTRKDLHTALGSWTELKHDTILYAKQSMAEMGGGPPPEPPHGWVEPNPEAYARLLALTRMTRDGLQSRGLLSENTGANLNRLDNLLTFLLDVSQRELAGEPLTNDDYERIKWYGGTLEAMTLAAADQEGEGMPFFEEDDQAALVADVATGSGTVLEEAIGRIFEIYAVVPDGQGGLHIARGGVFSYYEFSWPMEDRLTDESWRAMLGAGEAPERPEWTASFILE
;
A
#
# COMPACT_ATOMS: atom_id res chain seq x y z
N GLN A 1 7.93 9.16 31.11
CA GLN A 1 6.44 9.21 31.11
C GLN A 1 5.93 10.33 31.98
N LYS A 2 4.87 11.01 31.54
CA LYS A 2 4.15 12.02 32.33
C LYS A 2 2.92 11.36 32.95
N PRO A 3 2.88 11.10 34.28
CA PRO A 3 1.77 10.39 34.94
C PRO A 3 0.37 10.94 34.61
N ASN A 4 0.29 12.24 34.34
CA ASN A 4 -0.96 12.89 33.94
C ASN A 4 -1.49 12.41 32.58
N GLU A 5 -0.62 12.09 31.62
CA GLU A 5 -1.02 11.58 30.30
C GLU A 5 -1.63 10.18 30.42
N THR A 6 -1.03 9.29 31.20
CA THR A 6 -1.60 7.95 31.45
C THR A 6 -2.95 8.04 32.19
N ARG A 7 -3.09 8.98 33.14
CA ARG A 7 -4.39 9.21 33.80
C ARG A 7 -5.46 9.72 32.83
N MET A 8 -5.11 10.59 31.88
CA MET A 8 -6.02 11.01 30.82
C MET A 8 -6.44 9.82 29.94
N ALA A 9 -5.50 8.97 29.53
CA ALA A 9 -5.79 7.76 28.77
C ALA A 9 -6.76 6.83 29.53
N LEU A 10 -6.52 6.60 30.82
CA LEU A 10 -7.42 5.82 31.68
C LEU A 10 -8.82 6.43 31.76
N LEU A 11 -8.93 7.76 31.85
CA LEU A 11 -10.23 8.45 31.83
C LEU A 11 -10.93 8.32 30.48
N ILE A 12 -10.21 8.41 29.36
CA ILE A 12 -10.77 8.18 28.02
C ILE A 12 -11.32 6.75 27.93
N THR A 13 -10.53 5.74 28.34
CA THR A 13 -10.96 4.34 28.39
C THR A 13 -12.21 4.17 29.27
N TYR A 14 -12.23 4.80 30.44
CA TYR A 14 -13.39 4.76 31.34
C TYR A 14 -14.65 5.38 30.68
N ILE A 15 -14.52 6.58 30.11
CA ILE A 15 -15.63 7.28 29.44
C ILE A 15 -16.17 6.42 28.29
N LEU A 16 -15.30 5.87 27.44
CA LEU A 16 -15.73 5.08 26.29
C LEU A 16 -16.49 3.80 26.70
N ARG A 17 -16.15 3.21 27.85
CA ARG A 17 -16.83 2.03 28.41
C ARG A 17 -18.16 2.33 29.10
N ASN A 18 -18.29 3.52 29.68
CA ASN A 18 -19.37 3.83 30.63
C ASN A 18 -20.32 4.95 30.17
N THR A 19 -20.20 5.40 28.92
CA THR A 19 -21.07 6.46 28.37
C THR A 19 -21.75 6.02 27.08
N ASP A 20 -22.80 6.74 26.74
CA ASP A 20 -23.55 6.58 25.50
C ASP A 20 -23.41 7.82 24.62
N VAL A 21 -23.38 7.61 23.31
CA VAL A 21 -23.48 8.64 22.28
C VAL A 21 -24.77 8.41 21.52
N ASN A 22 -25.71 9.36 21.62
CA ASN A 22 -27.03 9.27 20.99
C ASN A 22 -27.80 7.97 21.33
N GLY A 23 -27.70 7.51 22.59
CA GLY A 23 -28.38 6.30 23.06
C GLY A 23 -27.74 4.98 22.59
N GLN A 24 -26.51 5.03 22.08
CA GLN A 24 -25.70 3.86 21.72
C GLN A 24 -24.43 3.84 22.59
N PRO A 25 -23.95 2.67 23.04
CA PRO A 25 -22.70 2.58 23.80
C PRO A 25 -21.53 3.24 23.05
N ALA A 26 -20.81 4.14 23.72
CA ALA A 26 -19.74 4.92 23.10
C ALA A 26 -18.64 4.01 22.50
N ALA A 27 -18.30 2.91 23.18
CA ALA A 27 -17.40 1.87 22.65
C ALA A 27 -17.88 1.28 21.32
N GLY A 28 -19.20 1.05 21.18
CA GLY A 28 -19.77 0.58 19.92
C GLY A 28 -19.72 1.64 18.81
N VAL A 29 -19.88 2.92 19.16
CA VAL A 29 -19.74 4.03 18.20
C VAL A 29 -18.30 4.16 17.70
N TRP A 30 -17.33 4.07 18.61
CA TRP A 30 -15.91 4.07 18.25
C TRP A 30 -15.53 2.84 17.42
N ALA A 31 -15.99 1.64 17.80
CA ALA A 31 -15.71 0.40 17.07
C ALA A 31 -16.20 0.46 15.61
N ARG A 32 -17.32 1.14 15.34
CA ARG A 32 -17.81 1.36 13.96
C ARG A 32 -16.85 2.17 13.08
N VAL A 33 -15.93 2.93 13.68
CA VAL A 33 -14.86 3.65 12.95
C VAL A 33 -13.56 2.86 13.01
N TYR A 34 -13.23 2.28 14.16
CA TYR A 34 -11.99 1.54 14.36
C TYR A 34 -11.94 0.22 13.57
N ASP A 35 -12.95 -0.64 13.70
CA ASP A 35 -12.94 -1.99 13.11
C ASP A 35 -12.83 -2.01 11.58
N PRO A 36 -13.45 -1.06 10.83
CA PRO A 36 -13.22 -0.95 9.39
C PRO A 36 -11.78 -0.57 9.05
N THR A 37 -11.17 0.37 9.80
CA THR A 37 -9.76 0.71 9.58
C THR A 37 -8.82 -0.45 9.89
N VAL A 38 -9.18 -1.30 10.87
CA VAL A 38 -8.45 -2.55 11.16
C VAL A 38 -8.53 -3.53 10.00
N PHE A 39 -9.70 -3.64 9.39
CA PHE A 39 -9.90 -4.51 8.23
C PHE A 39 -9.17 -4.03 6.98
N ILE A 40 -9.09 -2.71 6.77
CA ILE A 40 -8.45 -2.13 5.58
C ILE A 40 -6.93 -2.12 5.73
N VAL A 41 -6.41 -1.53 6.80
CA VAL A 41 -4.96 -1.24 6.95
C VAL A 41 -4.27 -2.12 8.00
N GLY A 42 -4.99 -2.49 9.06
CA GLY A 42 -4.46 -3.31 10.15
C GLY A 42 -4.72 -2.71 11.53
N LYS A 43 -4.33 -3.44 12.58
CA LYS A 43 -4.50 -3.00 13.97
C LYS A 43 -3.57 -1.81 14.28
N ALA A 44 -3.97 -1.01 15.28
CA ALA A 44 -3.06 -0.03 15.85
C ALA A 44 -1.81 -0.74 16.39
N ASP A 45 -0.65 -0.15 16.12
CA ASP A 45 0.63 -0.61 16.68
C ASP A 45 0.82 -0.10 18.11
N ASP A 46 0.19 1.02 18.44
CA ASP A 46 0.14 1.58 19.79
C ASP A 46 -0.88 0.87 20.69
N LEU A 47 -0.64 0.92 22.01
CA LEU A 47 -1.64 0.51 23.00
C LEU A 47 -2.89 1.38 22.90
N GLY A 48 -4.06 0.76 22.94
CA GLY A 48 -5.31 1.46 22.74
C GLY A 48 -6.36 1.14 23.79
N PHE A 49 -7.61 1.34 23.37
CA PHE A 49 -8.79 1.11 24.18
C PHE A 49 -8.88 -0.32 24.75
N HIS A 50 -8.57 -1.32 23.93
CA HIS A 50 -8.70 -2.73 24.31
C HIS A 50 -7.68 -3.13 25.38
N GLU A 51 -6.41 -2.81 25.17
CA GLU A 51 -5.31 -3.15 26.08
C GLU A 51 -5.49 -2.44 27.42
N TYR A 52 -5.80 -1.13 27.39
CA TYR A 52 -6.05 -0.36 28.60
C TYR A 52 -7.32 -0.81 29.33
N GLY A 53 -8.34 -1.26 28.60
CA GLY A 53 -9.55 -1.83 29.16
C GLY A 53 -9.29 -3.14 29.91
N ALA A 54 -8.50 -4.05 29.32
CA ALA A 54 -8.12 -5.30 29.97
C ALA A 54 -7.26 -5.06 31.22
N LEU A 55 -6.29 -4.15 31.14
CA LEU A 55 -5.47 -3.77 32.30
C LEU A 55 -6.27 -3.05 33.39
N TRP A 56 -7.28 -2.25 33.01
CA TRP A 56 -8.20 -1.65 33.95
C TRP A 56 -8.90 -2.72 34.79
N ASP A 57 -9.44 -3.75 34.13
CA ASP A 57 -10.19 -4.82 34.78
C ASP A 57 -9.30 -5.63 35.73
N ALA A 58 -8.06 -5.91 35.31
CA ALA A 58 -7.08 -6.62 36.12
C ALA A 58 -6.62 -5.80 37.34
N THR A 59 -6.49 -4.48 37.21
CA THR A 59 -5.86 -3.63 38.24
C THR A 59 -6.87 -3.00 39.20
N TYR A 60 -7.96 -2.47 38.67
CA TYR A 60 -8.98 -1.74 39.43
C TYR A 60 -10.24 -2.58 39.67
N GLY A 61 -10.56 -3.48 38.74
CA GLY A 61 -11.79 -4.27 38.69
C GLY A 61 -12.77 -3.76 37.62
N PRO A 62 -13.61 -4.63 37.03
CA PRO A 62 -14.46 -4.29 35.88
C PRO A 62 -15.47 -3.17 36.18
N ASP A 63 -16.00 -3.13 37.41
CA ASP A 63 -17.00 -2.15 37.85
C ASP A 63 -16.37 -0.97 38.64
N ALA A 64 -15.04 -0.82 38.59
CA ALA A 64 -14.37 0.23 39.35
C ALA A 64 -14.80 1.63 38.87
N PRO A 65 -15.06 2.59 39.79
CA PRO A 65 -15.37 3.96 39.41
C PRO A 65 -14.13 4.70 38.90
N ALA A 66 -14.31 5.80 38.16
CA ALA A 66 -13.20 6.64 37.69
C ALA A 66 -12.28 7.14 38.81
N SER A 67 -12.81 7.32 40.03
CA SER A 67 -12.03 7.73 41.20
C SER A 67 -10.98 6.69 41.64
N ALA A 68 -11.08 5.43 41.19
CA ALA A 68 -10.09 4.39 41.47
C ALA A 68 -8.69 4.73 40.89
N ILE A 69 -8.63 5.56 39.85
CA ILE A 69 -7.37 6.05 39.25
C ILE A 69 -6.55 6.89 40.25
N ALA A 70 -7.19 7.48 41.27
CA ALA A 70 -6.52 8.29 42.29
C ALA A 70 -5.76 7.45 43.33
N ASP A 71 -5.96 6.13 43.37
CA ASP A 71 -5.15 5.23 44.20
C ASP A 71 -3.76 5.09 43.57
N GLU A 72 -2.78 5.79 44.15
CA GLU A 72 -1.40 5.82 43.66
C GLU A 72 -0.75 4.42 43.61
N SER A 73 -1.13 3.50 44.49
CA SER A 73 -0.57 2.14 44.50
C SER A 73 -1.08 1.31 43.33
N LYS A 74 -2.39 1.39 43.05
CA LYS A 74 -3.00 0.73 41.90
C LYS A 74 -2.60 1.38 40.59
N PHE A 75 -2.48 2.71 40.56
CA PHE A 75 -1.97 3.43 39.41
C PHE A 75 -0.53 3.05 39.07
N ALA A 76 0.35 2.95 40.06
CA ALA A 76 1.70 2.44 39.83
C ALA A 76 1.69 0.99 39.29
N ALA A 77 0.85 0.12 39.85
CA ALA A 77 0.70 -1.24 39.36
C ALA A 77 0.18 -1.31 37.91
N PHE A 78 -0.78 -0.45 37.55
CA PHE A 78 -1.27 -0.33 36.16
C PHE A 78 -0.15 0.09 35.21
N VAL A 79 0.62 1.12 35.57
CA VAL A 79 1.73 1.63 34.75
C VAL A 79 2.79 0.55 34.54
N GLU A 80 3.16 -0.19 35.59
CA GLU A 80 4.10 -1.30 35.46
C GLU A 80 3.56 -2.41 34.58
N ALA A 81 2.29 -2.77 34.70
CA ALA A 81 1.66 -3.77 33.84
C ALA A 81 1.57 -3.31 32.36
N ALA A 82 1.27 -2.04 32.12
CA ALA A 82 1.23 -1.45 30.78
C ALA A 82 2.59 -1.49 30.08
N ARG A 83 3.70 -1.36 30.83
CA ARG A 83 5.06 -1.49 30.29
C ARG A 83 5.43 -2.90 29.85
N GLN A 84 4.74 -3.91 30.37
CA GLN A 84 4.95 -5.30 29.97
C GLN A 84 4.14 -5.68 28.71
N LEU A 85 3.28 -4.79 28.22
CA LEU A 85 2.60 -4.99 26.95
C LEU A 85 3.57 -4.76 25.78
N PRO A 86 3.31 -5.36 24.61
CA PRO A 86 4.15 -5.15 23.43
C PRO A 86 4.30 -3.65 23.10
N PRO A 87 5.52 -3.16 22.87
CA PRO A 87 5.74 -1.81 22.36
C PRO A 87 5.35 -1.73 20.87
N PRO A 88 5.12 -0.51 20.34
CA PRO A 88 4.92 -0.34 18.90
C PRO A 88 6.19 -0.78 18.16
N GLN A 89 6.01 -1.54 17.09
CA GLN A 89 7.09 -2.08 16.27
C GLN A 89 7.64 -1.03 15.30
N VAL A 90 6.78 -0.19 14.71
CA VAL A 90 7.17 0.88 13.80
C VAL A 90 7.37 2.18 14.58
N ASN A 91 8.55 2.78 14.45
CA ASN A 91 8.79 4.09 15.03
C ASN A 91 8.21 5.22 14.16
N SER A 92 7.31 6.01 14.70
CA SER A 92 6.75 7.20 14.05
C SER A 92 7.14 8.52 14.72
N MET A 93 8.01 8.46 15.74
CA MET A 93 8.48 9.62 16.48
C MET A 93 9.99 9.75 16.39
N TRP A 94 10.48 10.98 16.49
CA TRP A 94 11.91 11.19 16.65
C TRP A 94 12.37 10.66 18.00
N VAL A 95 13.30 9.70 17.99
CA VAL A 95 13.92 9.11 19.17
C VAL A 95 15.43 9.27 19.04
N TYR A 96 16.09 9.83 20.04
CA TYR A 96 17.55 9.93 20.00
C TYR A 96 18.21 8.56 20.13
N ILE A 97 19.39 8.35 19.53
CA ILE A 97 20.05 7.04 19.50
C ILE A 97 20.43 6.48 20.89
N TRP A 98 20.62 7.36 21.88
CA TRP A 98 20.87 6.97 23.28
C TRP A 98 19.60 6.75 24.10
N GLU A 99 18.43 7.00 23.52
CA GLU A 99 17.14 6.73 24.15
C GLU A 99 16.64 5.33 23.80
N ASP A 100 16.00 4.73 24.79
CA ASP A 100 15.26 3.50 24.61
C ASP A 100 13.99 3.79 23.80
N LYS A 101 13.89 3.23 22.58
CA LYS A 101 12.77 3.46 21.65
C LYS A 101 11.45 3.07 22.29
N GLU A 102 11.40 1.90 22.91
CA GLU A 102 10.19 1.38 23.53
C GLU A 102 9.72 2.31 24.64
N GLN A 103 10.62 2.85 25.46
CA GLN A 103 10.27 3.78 26.53
C GLN A 103 9.76 5.14 26.03
N VAL A 104 10.20 5.59 24.85
CA VAL A 104 9.81 6.90 24.28
C VAL A 104 8.53 6.80 23.46
N THR A 105 8.32 5.71 22.71
CA THR A 105 7.20 5.56 21.78
C THR A 105 5.98 4.87 22.39
N GLN A 106 6.16 4.01 23.42
CA GLN A 106 5.06 3.28 24.01
C GLN A 106 4.10 4.20 24.79
N GLY A 107 2.85 4.25 24.34
CA GLY A 107 1.82 5.08 24.93
C GLY A 107 0.41 4.70 24.46
N PHE A 108 -0.59 5.35 25.07
CA PHE A 108 -1.98 5.19 24.64
C PHE A 108 -2.27 6.06 23.41
N ARG A 109 -2.93 5.48 22.40
CA ARG A 109 -3.54 6.25 21.30
C ARG A 109 -5.00 5.84 21.12
N PHE A 110 -5.87 6.84 21.02
CA PHE A 110 -7.31 6.62 20.78
C PHE A 110 -7.58 6.05 19.37
N MET A 111 -6.81 6.52 18.38
CA MET A 111 -6.75 6.03 17.01
C MET A 111 -5.26 6.01 16.61
N GLY A 112 -4.50 5.02 17.13
CA GLY A 112 -3.05 4.93 16.91
C GLY A 112 -2.66 4.76 15.44
N GLN A 113 -1.37 4.87 15.13
CA GLN A 113 -0.93 4.54 13.77
C GLN A 113 -0.98 3.03 13.55
N ARG A 114 -1.08 2.62 12.29
CA ARG A 114 -1.24 1.21 11.94
C ARG A 114 0.11 0.60 11.63
N PHE A 115 0.31 -0.62 12.10
CA PHE A 115 1.45 -1.41 11.69
C PHE A 115 1.28 -1.81 10.23
N VAL A 116 2.22 -1.41 9.38
CA VAL A 116 2.30 -1.82 7.98
C VAL A 116 3.68 -2.38 7.70
N LEU A 117 3.74 -3.50 6.97
CA LEU A 117 4.94 -4.32 6.80
C LEU A 117 6.10 -3.53 6.18
N ASP A 118 5.82 -2.73 5.17
CA ASP A 118 6.77 -1.89 4.46
C ASP A 118 7.38 -0.80 5.35
N ALA A 119 6.61 -0.21 6.27
CA ALA A 119 7.16 0.74 7.24
C ALA A 119 8.09 0.04 8.25
N TYR A 120 7.77 -1.19 8.66
CA TYR A 120 8.67 -2.01 9.48
C TYR A 120 9.96 -2.35 8.72
N ILE A 121 9.87 -2.72 7.45
CA ILE A 121 11.04 -2.95 6.57
C ILE A 121 11.93 -1.70 6.53
N PHE A 122 11.33 -0.52 6.36
CA PHE A 122 12.06 0.75 6.36
C PHE A 122 12.74 1.03 7.70
N ASP A 123 12.05 0.86 8.81
CA ASP A 123 12.62 1.09 10.15
C ASP A 123 13.82 0.14 10.42
N GLU A 124 13.74 -1.11 9.96
CA GLU A 124 14.81 -2.11 10.10
C GLU A 124 15.99 -1.93 9.13
N LEU A 125 15.80 -1.15 8.05
CA LEU A 125 16.82 -0.88 7.03
C LEU A 125 17.33 0.57 7.04
N THR A 126 17.00 1.36 8.05
CA THR A 126 17.45 2.75 8.18
C THR A 126 18.33 2.95 9.42
N TRP A 127 18.73 4.21 9.64
CA TRP A 127 19.63 4.63 10.69
C TRP A 127 19.10 4.33 12.09
N ARG A 128 19.54 3.21 12.62
CA ARG A 128 19.49 2.70 13.99
C ARG A 128 20.01 1.27 13.97
N GLU A 129 19.57 0.55 12.93
CA GLU A 129 19.97 -0.82 12.62
C GLU A 129 21.03 -0.87 11.52
N VAL A 130 20.93 0.03 10.52
CA VAL A 130 21.81 0.07 9.35
C VAL A 130 22.63 1.36 9.29
N GLY A 131 23.94 1.20 9.06
CA GLY A 131 24.93 2.28 9.01
C GLY A 131 25.77 2.38 10.28
N VAL A 132 26.67 3.36 10.32
CA VAL A 132 27.45 3.73 11.51
C VAL A 132 27.50 5.24 11.66
N MET A 133 27.86 5.74 12.83
CA MET A 133 27.99 7.18 13.05
C MET A 133 28.99 7.78 12.05
N GLY A 134 28.57 8.79 11.29
CA GLY A 134 29.31 9.40 10.17
C GLY A 134 29.10 8.73 8.81
N ASN A 135 28.32 7.65 8.73
CA ASN A 135 27.85 6.99 7.50
C ASN A 135 26.48 6.35 7.76
N GLU A 136 25.52 7.18 8.16
CA GLU A 136 24.17 6.78 8.52
C GLU A 136 23.27 6.61 7.28
N ARG A 137 22.43 5.56 7.26
CA ARG A 137 21.41 5.38 6.21
C ARG A 137 20.11 6.07 6.63
N TRP A 138 20.00 7.37 6.39
CA TRP A 138 18.88 8.18 6.88
C TRP A 138 17.54 7.93 6.20
N LEU A 139 17.54 7.54 4.93
CA LEU A 139 16.34 7.23 4.16
C LEU A 139 16.47 5.83 3.56
N PRO A 140 15.36 5.07 3.49
CA PRO A 140 15.31 3.80 2.78
C PRO A 140 15.18 4.03 1.27
N LYS A 141 14.93 2.95 0.53
CA LYS A 141 14.57 2.94 -0.89
C LYS A 141 13.31 2.14 -1.10
N GLY A 142 12.43 2.52 -2.05
CA GLY A 142 11.26 1.70 -2.41
C GLY A 142 11.66 0.28 -2.82
N LEU A 143 12.84 0.17 -3.46
CA LEU A 143 13.49 -1.11 -3.79
C LEU A 143 13.78 -2.00 -2.57
N ASP A 144 13.97 -1.45 -1.37
CA ASP A 144 14.18 -2.25 -0.14
C ASP A 144 12.96 -3.15 0.12
N VAL A 145 11.75 -2.61 -0.04
CA VAL A 145 10.50 -3.37 0.12
C VAL A 145 10.46 -4.52 -0.88
N MET A 146 10.74 -4.22 -2.15
CA MET A 146 10.69 -5.23 -3.22
C MET A 146 11.77 -6.29 -3.06
N ALA A 147 12.96 -5.91 -2.62
CA ALA A 147 14.06 -6.84 -2.31
C ALA A 147 13.71 -7.75 -1.14
N VAL A 148 13.08 -7.22 -0.09
CA VAL A 148 12.63 -7.98 1.08
C VAL A 148 11.46 -8.92 0.72
N LEU A 149 10.57 -8.51 -0.19
CA LEU A 149 9.51 -9.35 -0.75
C LEU A 149 10.01 -10.45 -1.71
N GLY A 150 11.32 -10.53 -1.97
CA GLY A 150 11.95 -11.62 -2.72
C GLY A 150 12.46 -11.24 -4.12
N SER A 151 12.41 -9.97 -4.51
CA SER A 151 12.97 -9.54 -5.80
C SER A 151 14.50 -9.53 -5.77
N GLU A 152 15.12 -10.48 -6.47
CA GLU A 152 16.57 -10.51 -6.66
C GLU A 152 17.08 -9.38 -7.56
N GLU A 153 16.28 -8.95 -8.54
CA GLU A 153 16.63 -7.79 -9.38
C GLU A 153 16.61 -6.49 -8.56
N ALA A 154 15.64 -6.29 -7.66
CA ALA A 154 15.64 -5.13 -6.77
C ALA A 154 16.88 -5.09 -5.87
N TYR A 155 17.26 -6.23 -5.29
CA TYR A 155 18.49 -6.33 -4.49
C TYR A 155 19.75 -6.05 -5.32
N SER A 156 19.80 -6.55 -6.57
CA SER A 156 20.92 -6.30 -7.48
C SER A 156 21.04 -4.81 -7.87
N ILE A 157 19.91 -4.12 -8.04
CA ILE A 157 19.89 -2.68 -8.29
C ILE A 157 20.40 -1.92 -7.05
N LEU A 158 19.94 -2.27 -5.85
CA LEU A 158 20.41 -1.69 -4.58
C LEU A 158 21.92 -1.89 -4.40
N GLU A 159 22.45 -3.06 -4.77
CA GLU A 159 23.89 -3.31 -4.78
C GLU A 159 24.63 -2.40 -5.76
N GLY A 160 24.10 -2.25 -6.99
CA GLY A 160 24.64 -1.32 -7.99
C GLY A 160 24.62 0.15 -7.55
N MET A 161 23.64 0.54 -6.74
CA MET A 161 23.54 1.87 -6.12
C MET A 161 24.48 2.06 -4.92
N GLY A 162 25.09 0.97 -4.42
CA GLY A 162 25.94 0.99 -3.23
C GLY A 162 25.18 0.94 -1.90
N GLU A 163 23.86 0.78 -1.91
CA GLU A 163 23.02 0.70 -0.70
C GLU A 163 23.40 -0.51 0.17
N THR A 164 23.85 -1.60 -0.44
CA THR A 164 24.28 -2.81 0.29
C THR A 164 25.61 -2.64 1.03
N THR A 165 26.31 -1.51 0.83
CA THR A 165 27.61 -1.24 1.47
C THR A 165 27.48 -0.62 2.86
N TYR A 166 26.30 -0.14 3.23
CA TYR A 166 26.05 0.33 4.60
C TYR A 166 26.26 -0.82 5.59
N ALA A 167 26.87 -0.51 6.74
CA ALA A 167 27.12 -1.49 7.79
C ALA A 167 25.79 -2.13 8.24
N ASN A 168 25.81 -3.44 8.47
CA ASN A 168 24.66 -4.28 8.87
C ASN A 168 23.53 -4.42 7.84
N TYR A 169 23.59 -3.75 6.68
CA TYR A 169 22.53 -3.84 5.68
C TYR A 169 22.30 -5.29 5.19
N PRO A 170 23.33 -6.05 4.76
CA PRO A 170 23.11 -7.41 4.26
C PRO A 170 22.56 -8.36 5.33
N GLU A 171 23.00 -8.21 6.58
CA GLU A 171 22.51 -8.99 7.72
C GLU A 171 21.04 -8.68 8.01
N GLN A 172 20.65 -7.41 8.02
CA GLN A 172 19.27 -6.98 8.23
C GLN A 172 18.35 -7.40 7.07
N MET A 173 18.81 -7.28 5.82
CA MET A 173 18.09 -7.79 4.66
C MET A 173 17.85 -9.31 4.76
N THR A 174 18.86 -10.07 5.19
CA THR A 174 18.73 -11.53 5.37
C THR A 174 17.74 -11.87 6.47
N LYS A 175 17.77 -11.15 7.60
CA LYS A 175 16.79 -11.28 8.69
C LYS A 175 15.36 -11.05 8.16
N LEU A 176 15.12 -9.92 7.50
CA LEU A 176 13.80 -9.54 7.00
C LEU A 176 13.26 -10.52 5.95
N ARG A 177 14.09 -10.93 4.98
CA ARG A 177 13.72 -11.98 4.01
C ARG A 177 13.36 -13.29 4.71
N GLY A 178 14.10 -13.64 5.76
CA GLY A 178 13.80 -14.81 6.61
C GLY A 178 12.43 -14.69 7.29
N GLU A 179 12.15 -13.56 7.93
CA GLU A 179 10.86 -13.27 8.57
C GLU A 179 9.69 -13.36 7.58
N ILE A 180 9.83 -12.73 6.41
CA ILE A 180 8.81 -12.74 5.37
C ILE A 180 8.59 -14.13 4.78
N SER A 181 9.66 -14.89 4.53
CA SER A 181 9.55 -16.25 4.02
C SER A 181 8.85 -17.21 5.00
N ALA A 182 8.83 -16.87 6.30
CA ALA A 182 8.16 -17.63 7.33
C ALA A 182 6.66 -17.25 7.50
N LEU A 183 6.19 -16.19 6.83
CA LEU A 183 4.78 -15.79 6.91
C LEU A 183 3.88 -16.81 6.22
N GLU A 184 2.85 -17.24 6.94
CA GLU A 184 1.80 -18.11 6.41
C GLU A 184 0.69 -17.30 5.72
N MET A 185 -0.17 -17.99 4.97
CA MET A 185 -1.26 -17.36 4.21
C MET A 185 -2.20 -16.50 5.07
N ASP A 186 -2.47 -16.93 6.31
CA ASP A 186 -3.31 -16.16 7.25
C ASP A 186 -2.69 -14.81 7.61
N SER A 187 -1.35 -14.70 7.59
CA SER A 187 -0.64 -13.42 7.80
C SER A 187 -0.73 -12.52 6.57
N TRP A 188 -0.59 -13.09 5.37
CA TRP A 188 -0.73 -12.33 4.12
C TRP A 188 -2.16 -11.84 3.87
N THR A 189 -3.14 -12.59 4.34
CA THR A 189 -4.57 -12.31 4.14
C THR A 189 -5.27 -11.68 5.34
N GLN A 190 -4.49 -11.19 6.32
CA GLN A 190 -5.01 -10.66 7.58
C GLN A 190 -5.85 -9.38 7.42
N ASN A 191 -5.57 -8.58 6.39
CA ASN A 191 -6.27 -7.34 6.05
C ASN A 191 -6.04 -6.99 4.56
N LEU A 192 -6.72 -5.95 4.05
CA LEU A 192 -6.63 -5.58 2.63
C LEU A 192 -5.24 -5.09 2.23
N TYR A 193 -4.57 -4.30 3.08
CA TYR A 193 -3.23 -3.78 2.82
C TYR A 193 -2.19 -4.88 2.59
N TRP A 194 -2.15 -5.87 3.48
CA TRP A 194 -1.25 -7.01 3.35
C TRP A 194 -1.58 -7.87 2.13
N THR A 195 -2.87 -8.03 1.84
CA THR A 195 -3.31 -8.77 0.65
C THR A 195 -2.94 -8.01 -0.64
N TRP A 196 -2.91 -6.67 -0.61
CA TRP A 196 -2.43 -5.83 -1.71
C TRP A 196 -0.92 -6.00 -1.91
N LEU A 197 -0.10 -5.92 -0.85
CA LEU A 197 1.34 -6.21 -0.92
C LEU A 197 1.60 -7.63 -1.44
N TYR A 198 0.80 -8.60 -0.99
CA TYR A 198 0.88 -9.97 -1.47
C TYR A 198 0.61 -10.04 -2.98
N SER A 199 -0.28 -9.20 -3.54
CA SER A 199 -0.54 -9.18 -4.99
C SER A 199 0.68 -8.76 -5.84
N PHE A 200 1.72 -8.16 -5.25
CA PHE A 200 2.93 -7.75 -5.96
C PHE A 200 3.90 -8.88 -6.23
N GLN A 201 3.99 -9.90 -5.36
CA GLN A 201 5.04 -10.94 -5.48
C GLN A 201 5.09 -11.62 -6.85
N PRO A 202 3.96 -11.93 -7.54
CA PRO A 202 4.01 -12.49 -8.88
C PRO A 202 4.66 -11.58 -9.92
N LEU A 203 4.75 -10.27 -9.68
CA LEU A 203 5.49 -9.32 -10.52
C LEU A 203 7.01 -9.36 -10.25
N LEU A 204 7.40 -9.76 -9.04
CA LEU A 204 8.80 -9.71 -8.60
C LEU A 204 9.62 -10.93 -9.04
N GLU A 205 8.96 -12.01 -9.46
CA GLU A 205 9.60 -13.22 -9.94
C GLU A 205 10.01 -13.11 -11.43
N PRO A 206 11.28 -13.40 -11.77
CA PRO A 206 11.71 -13.50 -13.16
C PRO A 206 10.87 -14.51 -13.96
N LYS A 207 10.45 -14.11 -15.15
CA LYS A 207 9.63 -14.96 -16.02
C LYS A 207 10.49 -16.00 -16.71
N ASP A 208 10.09 -17.27 -16.58
CA ASP A 208 10.82 -18.40 -17.13
C ASP A 208 10.33 -18.76 -18.54
N SER A 209 10.74 -19.95 -19.04
CA SER A 209 10.37 -20.43 -20.37
C SER A 209 8.87 -20.66 -20.60
N GLN A 210 8.04 -20.62 -19.56
CA GLN A 210 6.58 -20.75 -19.68
C GLN A 210 5.93 -19.46 -20.17
N TYR A 211 6.63 -18.32 -20.10
CA TYR A 211 6.15 -17.02 -20.54
C TYR A 211 6.65 -16.65 -21.94
N PRO A 212 6.00 -15.73 -22.65
CA PRO A 212 6.50 -15.19 -23.91
C PRO A 212 7.92 -14.63 -23.83
N ALA A 213 8.69 -14.74 -24.91
CA ALA A 213 10.11 -14.38 -24.95
C ALA A 213 10.41 -12.93 -24.51
N PHE A 214 9.52 -11.97 -24.79
CA PHE A 214 9.72 -10.58 -24.36
C PHE A 214 9.63 -10.41 -22.84
N MET A 215 8.84 -11.25 -22.15
CA MET A 215 8.69 -11.21 -20.69
C MET A 215 9.89 -11.81 -19.95
N GLN A 216 10.70 -12.62 -20.63
CA GLN A 216 11.89 -13.28 -20.06
C GLN A 216 13.11 -12.35 -20.02
N THR A 217 12.97 -11.10 -20.47
CA THR A 217 14.07 -10.14 -20.54
C THR A 217 14.25 -9.41 -19.22
N GLN A 218 15.48 -9.00 -18.91
CA GLN A 218 15.74 -8.15 -17.75
C GLN A 218 14.98 -6.82 -17.82
N ALA A 219 14.80 -6.26 -19.03
CA ALA A 219 13.99 -5.07 -19.23
C ALA A 219 12.54 -5.28 -18.77
N TRP A 220 11.96 -6.46 -19.00
CA TRP A 220 10.63 -6.78 -18.51
C TRP A 220 10.59 -7.01 -17.01
N THR A 221 11.58 -7.71 -16.44
CA THR A 221 11.71 -7.85 -14.97
C THR A 221 11.77 -6.48 -14.28
N ARG A 222 12.53 -5.54 -14.85
CA ARG A 222 12.59 -4.16 -14.36
C ARG A 222 11.30 -3.38 -14.58
N LYS A 223 10.58 -3.63 -15.69
CA LYS A 223 9.23 -3.08 -15.92
C LYS A 223 8.23 -3.59 -14.89
N ASP A 224 8.28 -4.87 -14.53
CA ASP A 224 7.38 -5.45 -13.53
C ASP A 224 7.68 -4.90 -12.13
N LEU A 225 8.97 -4.76 -11.79
CA LEU A 225 9.41 -4.06 -10.59
C LEU A 225 8.94 -2.59 -10.55
N HIS A 226 9.05 -1.88 -11.68
CA HIS A 226 8.56 -0.51 -11.85
C HIS A 226 7.03 -0.41 -11.70
N THR A 227 6.29 -1.38 -12.23
CA THR A 227 4.83 -1.50 -12.04
C THR A 227 4.47 -1.74 -10.57
N ALA A 228 5.21 -2.61 -9.88
CA ALA A 228 5.00 -2.89 -8.46
C ALA A 228 5.29 -1.65 -7.59
N LEU A 229 6.36 -0.90 -7.89
CA LEU A 229 6.69 0.35 -7.21
C LEU A 229 5.64 1.45 -7.45
N GLY A 230 5.12 1.57 -8.68
CA GLY A 230 3.99 2.45 -8.97
C GLY A 230 2.75 2.09 -8.15
N SER A 231 2.35 0.81 -8.13
CA SER A 231 1.21 0.38 -7.32
C SER A 231 1.46 0.48 -5.81
N TRP A 232 2.69 0.30 -5.35
CA TRP A 232 3.06 0.54 -3.96
C TRP A 232 2.96 2.03 -3.62
N THR A 233 3.36 2.93 -4.52
CA THR A 233 3.21 4.38 -4.37
C THR A 233 1.73 4.77 -4.20
N GLU A 234 0.84 4.26 -5.06
CA GLU A 234 -0.62 4.40 -4.91
C GLU A 234 -1.10 3.89 -3.54
N LEU A 235 -0.65 2.70 -3.12
CA LEU A 235 -1.03 2.12 -1.83
C LEU A 235 -0.58 2.99 -0.65
N LYS A 236 0.62 3.58 -0.72
CA LYS A 236 1.09 4.53 0.30
C LYS A 236 0.20 5.77 0.31
N HIS A 237 -0.01 6.38 -0.84
CA HIS A 237 -0.85 7.56 -1.00
C HIS A 237 -2.26 7.37 -0.44
N ASP A 238 -2.95 6.31 -0.86
CA ASP A 238 -4.33 5.99 -0.44
C ASP A 238 -4.45 5.72 1.06
N THR A 239 -3.37 5.25 1.70
CA THR A 239 -3.35 4.97 3.15
C THR A 239 -2.79 6.11 4.00
N ILE A 240 -2.23 7.16 3.38
CA ILE A 240 -1.61 8.30 4.06
C ILE A 240 -2.62 9.40 4.42
N LEU A 241 -3.77 9.49 3.73
CA LEU A 241 -5.05 10.13 4.10
C LEU A 241 -5.69 10.80 2.86
N TYR A 242 -6.41 9.97 2.10
CA TYR A 242 -7.42 10.29 1.08
C TYR A 242 -6.97 11.07 -0.17
N ALA A 243 -7.04 10.39 -1.32
CA ALA A 243 -7.14 11.04 -2.62
C ALA A 243 -8.02 10.25 -3.60
N LYS A 244 -8.39 10.91 -4.70
CA LYS A 244 -9.39 10.47 -5.69
C LYS A 244 -8.73 10.08 -7.02
N GLN A 245 -9.40 9.17 -7.72
CA GLN A 245 -8.84 8.35 -8.81
C GLN A 245 -8.93 8.96 -10.21
N SER A 246 -7.93 8.66 -11.05
CA SER A 246 -7.68 9.23 -12.39
C SER A 246 -8.52 8.63 -13.53
N MET A 247 -8.85 9.48 -14.52
CA MET A 247 -9.57 9.16 -15.76
C MET A 247 -8.61 8.94 -16.95
N ALA A 248 -9.03 8.10 -17.92
CA ALA A 248 -8.47 8.06 -19.27
C ALA A 248 -9.63 8.17 -20.28
N GLU A 249 -9.56 9.14 -21.19
CA GLU A 249 -10.64 9.44 -22.14
C GLU A 249 -10.79 8.33 -23.20
N MET A 250 -12.02 7.88 -23.46
CA MET A 250 -12.31 7.00 -24.59
C MET A 250 -12.00 7.71 -25.92
N GLY A 251 -10.91 7.30 -26.59
CA GLY A 251 -10.62 7.73 -27.95
C GLY A 251 -11.73 7.33 -28.93
N GLY A 252 -12.44 8.32 -29.47
CA GLY A 252 -13.52 8.13 -30.44
C GLY A 252 -13.02 8.04 -31.89
N GLY A 253 -13.21 6.90 -32.54
CA GLY A 253 -13.05 6.72 -33.98
C GLY A 253 -13.83 5.51 -34.50
N PRO A 254 -14.38 5.54 -35.73
CA PRO A 254 -15.15 4.42 -36.29
C PRO A 254 -14.25 3.19 -36.48
N PRO A 255 -14.61 2.01 -35.94
CA PRO A 255 -13.70 0.87 -35.96
C PRO A 255 -13.74 0.10 -37.31
N PRO A 256 -12.59 -0.20 -37.95
CA PRO A 256 -12.41 -1.44 -38.69
C PRO A 256 -12.48 -2.66 -37.72
N GLU A 257 -12.31 -3.90 -38.21
CA GLU A 257 -12.29 -5.10 -37.35
C GLU A 257 -11.44 -4.88 -36.08
N PRO A 258 -11.87 -5.41 -34.91
CA PRO A 258 -11.14 -5.20 -33.66
C PRO A 258 -9.68 -5.65 -33.85
N PRO A 259 -8.69 -4.78 -33.61
CA PRO A 259 -7.30 -5.21 -33.64
C PRO A 259 -7.12 -6.30 -32.58
N HIS A 260 -6.32 -7.33 -32.89
CA HIS A 260 -6.00 -8.38 -31.93
C HIS A 260 -5.22 -7.76 -30.75
N GLY A 261 -5.92 -7.53 -29.64
CA GLY A 261 -5.34 -7.09 -28.38
C GLY A 261 -4.74 -8.26 -27.60
N TRP A 262 -3.98 -7.96 -26.56
CA TRP A 262 -3.26 -8.94 -25.76
C TRP A 262 -3.36 -8.57 -24.27
N VAL A 263 -3.54 -9.56 -23.40
CA VAL A 263 -3.55 -9.33 -21.95
C VAL A 263 -2.19 -9.73 -21.39
N GLU A 264 -1.57 -8.90 -20.55
CA GLU A 264 -0.31 -9.31 -19.91
C GLU A 264 -0.55 -10.55 -19.03
N PRO A 265 0.04 -11.73 -19.32
CA PRO A 265 -0.36 -13.00 -18.79
C PRO A 265 0.30 -13.20 -17.45
N ASN A 266 -0.23 -12.51 -16.45
CA ASN A 266 0.15 -12.67 -15.06
C ASN A 266 -1.04 -13.26 -14.28
N PRO A 267 -1.39 -14.54 -14.53
CA PRO A 267 -2.60 -15.13 -13.98
C PRO A 267 -2.59 -15.12 -12.45
N GLU A 268 -1.43 -15.29 -11.82
CA GLU A 268 -1.34 -15.25 -10.37
C GLU A 268 -1.62 -13.85 -9.81
N ALA A 269 -1.12 -12.78 -10.45
CA ALA A 269 -1.45 -11.41 -10.05
C ALA A 269 -2.96 -11.15 -10.17
N TYR A 270 -3.60 -11.52 -11.29
CA TYR A 270 -5.05 -11.34 -11.44
C TYR A 270 -5.86 -12.18 -10.45
N ALA A 271 -5.41 -13.40 -10.13
CA ALA A 271 -6.07 -14.24 -9.13
C ALA A 271 -5.98 -13.63 -7.72
N ARG A 272 -4.81 -13.07 -7.34
CA ARG A 272 -4.64 -12.38 -6.05
C ARG A 272 -5.48 -11.10 -5.98
N LEU A 273 -5.52 -10.29 -7.05
CA LEU A 273 -6.39 -9.11 -7.13
C LEU A 273 -7.89 -9.48 -7.09
N LEU A 274 -8.28 -10.59 -7.72
CA LEU A 274 -9.65 -11.09 -7.71
C LEU A 274 -10.06 -11.52 -6.29
N ALA A 275 -9.17 -12.24 -5.61
CA ALA A 275 -9.37 -12.62 -4.21
C ALA A 275 -9.49 -11.39 -3.30
N LEU A 276 -8.62 -10.40 -3.49
CA LEU A 276 -8.66 -9.11 -2.78
C LEU A 276 -9.99 -8.37 -3.01
N THR A 277 -10.47 -8.32 -4.24
CA THR A 277 -11.75 -7.70 -4.60
C THR A 277 -12.92 -8.37 -3.87
N ARG A 278 -12.93 -9.71 -3.85
CA ARG A 278 -13.96 -10.50 -3.16
C ARG A 278 -13.87 -10.33 -1.64
N MET A 279 -12.66 -10.37 -1.08
CA MET A 279 -12.40 -10.11 0.34
C MET A 279 -12.92 -8.72 0.75
N THR A 280 -12.66 -7.70 -0.07
CA THR A 280 -13.15 -6.32 0.16
C THR A 280 -14.67 -6.30 0.20
N ARG A 281 -15.34 -6.89 -0.79
CA ARG A 281 -16.81 -6.95 -0.86
C ARG A 281 -17.41 -7.64 0.37
N ASP A 282 -16.93 -8.84 0.69
CA ASP A 282 -17.46 -9.66 1.76
C ASP A 282 -17.14 -9.04 3.15
N GLY A 283 -15.99 -8.41 3.28
CA GLY A 283 -15.56 -7.69 4.47
C GLY A 283 -16.37 -6.43 4.76
N LEU A 284 -16.72 -5.66 3.72
CA LEU A 284 -17.63 -4.51 3.84
C LEU A 284 -19.07 -4.98 4.12
N GLN A 285 -19.53 -6.02 3.45
CA GLN A 285 -20.89 -6.56 3.63
C GLN A 285 -21.11 -7.07 5.05
N SER A 286 -20.17 -7.87 5.58
CA SER A 286 -20.27 -8.41 6.95
C SER A 286 -20.28 -7.33 8.04
N ARG A 287 -19.76 -6.14 7.73
CA ARG A 287 -19.74 -4.96 8.61
C ARG A 287 -20.90 -4.00 8.38
N GLY A 288 -21.79 -4.29 7.42
CA GLY A 288 -22.90 -3.40 7.07
C GLY A 288 -22.45 -2.09 6.40
N LEU A 289 -21.27 -2.09 5.77
CA LEU A 289 -20.65 -0.92 5.13
C LEU A 289 -20.69 -0.98 3.60
N LEU A 290 -21.17 -2.09 3.02
CA LEU A 290 -21.27 -2.22 1.57
C LEU A 290 -22.50 -1.46 1.06
N SER A 291 -22.25 -0.32 0.42
CA SER A 291 -23.30 0.39 -0.33
C SER A 291 -23.64 -0.36 -1.62
N GLU A 292 -24.82 -0.09 -2.20
CA GLU A 292 -25.23 -0.68 -3.48
C GLU A 292 -24.26 -0.31 -4.61
N ASN A 293 -23.84 0.96 -4.67
CA ASN A 293 -22.89 1.45 -5.66
C ASN A 293 -21.51 0.77 -5.52
N THR A 294 -20.96 0.75 -4.29
CA THR A 294 -19.69 0.06 -4.01
C THR A 294 -19.77 -1.43 -4.35
N GLY A 295 -20.88 -2.09 -4.00
CA GLY A 295 -21.12 -3.49 -4.35
C GLY A 295 -21.19 -3.74 -5.85
N ALA A 296 -21.85 -2.87 -6.61
CA ALA A 296 -21.91 -2.94 -8.06
C ALA A 296 -20.51 -2.77 -8.68
N ASN A 297 -19.71 -1.82 -8.20
CA ASN A 297 -18.35 -1.60 -8.69
C ASN A 297 -17.41 -2.76 -8.37
N LEU A 298 -17.44 -3.29 -7.16
CA LEU A 298 -16.65 -4.48 -6.80
C LEU A 298 -17.05 -5.70 -7.64
N ASN A 299 -18.33 -5.85 -7.98
CA ASN A 299 -18.77 -6.91 -8.90
C ASN A 299 -18.28 -6.67 -10.34
N ARG A 300 -18.22 -5.42 -10.82
CA ARG A 300 -17.63 -5.10 -12.14
C ARG A 300 -16.14 -5.44 -12.16
N LEU A 301 -15.41 -5.09 -11.10
CA LEU A 301 -13.99 -5.41 -10.94
C LEU A 301 -13.76 -6.93 -10.87
N ASP A 302 -14.57 -7.67 -10.10
CA ASP A 302 -14.55 -9.14 -10.05
C ASP A 302 -14.74 -9.75 -11.46
N ASN A 303 -15.74 -9.26 -12.21
CA ASN A 303 -15.99 -9.71 -13.57
C ASN A 303 -14.82 -9.40 -14.52
N LEU A 304 -14.17 -8.24 -14.38
CA LEU A 304 -13.00 -7.88 -15.19
C LEU A 304 -11.81 -8.76 -14.86
N LEU A 305 -11.46 -8.91 -13.57
CA LEU A 305 -10.33 -9.71 -13.13
C LEU A 305 -10.51 -11.19 -13.45
N THR A 306 -11.73 -11.72 -13.35
CA THR A 306 -12.06 -13.09 -13.78
C THR A 306 -11.77 -13.27 -15.28
N PHE A 307 -12.08 -12.27 -16.10
CA PHE A 307 -11.79 -12.29 -17.52
C PHE A 307 -10.31 -12.19 -17.83
N LEU A 308 -9.59 -11.26 -17.21
CA LEU A 308 -8.14 -11.10 -17.40
C LEU A 308 -7.38 -12.37 -16.98
N LEU A 309 -7.79 -12.99 -15.87
CA LEU A 309 -7.26 -14.27 -15.41
C LEU A 309 -7.45 -15.38 -16.45
N ASP A 310 -8.68 -15.54 -16.94
CA ASP A 310 -9.00 -16.56 -17.94
C ASP A 310 -8.24 -16.34 -19.25
N VAL A 311 -8.21 -15.11 -19.77
CA VAL A 311 -7.46 -14.77 -20.99
C VAL A 311 -5.97 -15.03 -20.81
N SER A 312 -5.39 -14.63 -19.67
CA SER A 312 -3.97 -14.87 -19.37
C SER A 312 -3.60 -16.34 -19.38
N GLN A 313 -4.45 -17.18 -18.78
CA GLN A 313 -4.24 -18.63 -18.74
C GLN A 313 -4.30 -19.23 -20.15
N ARG A 314 -5.29 -18.81 -20.96
CA ARG A 314 -5.44 -19.25 -22.34
C ARG A 314 -4.28 -18.79 -23.22
N GLU A 315 -3.84 -17.54 -23.09
CA GLU A 315 -2.69 -17.01 -23.84
C GLU A 315 -1.39 -17.75 -23.52
N LEU A 316 -1.13 -18.09 -22.24
CA LEU A 316 0.02 -18.92 -21.86
C LEU A 316 -0.08 -20.36 -22.37
N ALA A 317 -1.30 -20.90 -22.42
CA ALA A 317 -1.56 -22.23 -22.98
C ALA A 317 -1.49 -22.27 -24.52
N GLY A 318 -1.38 -21.10 -25.18
CA GLY A 318 -1.44 -20.99 -26.64
C GLY A 318 -2.83 -21.28 -27.21
N GLU A 319 -3.88 -21.14 -26.40
CA GLU A 319 -5.26 -21.32 -26.82
C GLU A 319 -5.78 -20.06 -27.53
N PRO A 320 -6.57 -20.20 -28.61
CA PRO A 320 -7.09 -19.05 -29.34
C PRO A 320 -8.14 -18.29 -28.52
N LEU A 321 -8.10 -16.97 -28.58
CA LEU A 321 -9.16 -16.09 -28.07
C LEU A 321 -10.31 -15.97 -29.07
N THR A 322 -11.51 -15.74 -28.55
CA THR A 322 -12.73 -15.52 -29.33
C THR A 322 -12.88 -14.06 -29.75
N ASN A 323 -13.76 -13.78 -30.71
CA ASN A 323 -14.07 -12.40 -31.11
C ASN A 323 -14.66 -11.58 -29.94
N ASP A 324 -15.43 -12.21 -29.04
CA ASP A 324 -15.98 -11.55 -27.87
C ASP A 324 -14.88 -11.17 -26.86
N ASP A 325 -13.84 -12.01 -26.72
CA ASP A 325 -12.65 -11.69 -25.94
C ASP A 325 -11.95 -10.44 -26.50
N TYR A 326 -11.71 -10.41 -27.82
CA TYR A 326 -11.04 -9.27 -28.46
C TYR A 326 -11.86 -7.98 -28.40
N GLU A 327 -13.19 -8.04 -28.53
CA GLU A 327 -14.03 -6.86 -28.31
C GLU A 327 -13.95 -6.37 -26.86
N ARG A 328 -13.89 -7.27 -25.88
CA ARG A 328 -13.72 -6.88 -24.48
C ARG A 328 -12.35 -6.27 -24.19
N ILE A 329 -11.28 -6.83 -24.76
CA ILE A 329 -9.92 -6.27 -24.66
C ILE A 329 -9.86 -4.87 -25.29
N LYS A 330 -10.48 -4.68 -26.46
CA LYS A 330 -10.55 -3.39 -27.16
C LYS A 330 -11.21 -2.31 -26.29
N TRP A 331 -12.22 -2.64 -25.50
CA TRP A 331 -12.90 -1.72 -24.59
C TRP A 331 -12.33 -1.69 -23.16
N TYR A 332 -11.15 -2.27 -22.94
CA TYR A 332 -10.52 -2.32 -21.62
C TYR A 332 -10.37 -0.93 -20.99
N GLY A 333 -9.87 0.06 -21.74
CA GLY A 333 -9.71 1.44 -21.26
C GLY A 333 -11.03 2.07 -20.80
N GLY A 334 -12.10 1.93 -21.60
CA GLY A 334 -13.43 2.41 -21.21
C GLY A 334 -14.05 1.64 -20.05
N THR A 335 -13.67 0.36 -19.88
CA THR A 335 -14.11 -0.42 -18.71
C THR A 335 -13.46 0.12 -17.44
N LEU A 336 -12.16 0.46 -17.47
CA LEU A 336 -11.48 1.10 -16.35
C LEU A 336 -12.10 2.46 -16.02
N GLU A 337 -12.30 3.31 -17.03
CA GLU A 337 -12.94 4.63 -16.88
C GLU A 337 -14.33 4.52 -16.23
N ALA A 338 -15.17 3.61 -16.73
CA ALA A 338 -16.52 3.43 -16.19
C ALA A 338 -16.52 2.98 -14.71
N MET A 339 -15.52 2.21 -14.29
CA MET A 339 -15.35 1.83 -12.89
C MET A 339 -14.86 3.00 -12.05
N THR A 340 -13.88 3.77 -12.54
CA THR A 340 -13.36 4.95 -11.84
C THR A 340 -14.45 6.01 -11.63
N LEU A 341 -15.22 6.33 -12.67
CA LEU A 341 -16.35 7.27 -12.58
C LEU A 341 -17.41 6.81 -11.60
N ALA A 342 -17.69 5.50 -11.56
CA ALA A 342 -18.67 4.96 -10.64
C ALA A 342 -18.17 4.90 -9.19
N ALA A 343 -16.86 4.93 -8.96
CA ALA A 343 -16.27 4.96 -7.63
C ALA A 343 -16.24 6.38 -7.02
N ALA A 344 -16.43 7.42 -7.82
CA ALA A 344 -16.49 8.81 -7.35
C ALA A 344 -17.70 9.06 -6.44
N ASP A 345 -17.47 9.76 -5.33
CA ASP A 345 -18.55 10.22 -4.44
C ASP A 345 -19.49 11.18 -5.19
N GLN A 346 -20.80 10.92 -5.10
CA GLN A 346 -21.83 11.79 -5.67
C GLN A 346 -22.38 12.74 -4.59
N GLU A 347 -22.23 14.05 -4.79
CA GLU A 347 -23.17 15.01 -4.21
C GLU A 347 -24.25 15.37 -5.24
N GLY A 348 -25.48 14.87 -5.07
CA GLY A 348 -26.68 15.28 -5.82
C GLY A 348 -27.20 14.31 -6.91
N GLU A 349 -28.27 14.71 -7.60
CA GLU A 349 -28.85 13.96 -8.74
C GLU A 349 -28.21 14.45 -10.06
N GLY A 350 -27.20 13.73 -10.54
CA GLY A 350 -26.51 14.02 -11.81
C GLY A 350 -25.64 12.85 -12.29
N MET A 351 -25.13 12.92 -13.52
CA MET A 351 -24.07 12.02 -13.99
C MET A 351 -22.82 12.24 -13.12
N PRO A 352 -22.10 11.19 -12.68
CA PRO A 352 -20.84 11.36 -11.97
C PRO A 352 -19.87 12.21 -12.80
N PHE A 353 -19.31 13.26 -12.20
CA PHE A 353 -18.24 14.06 -12.79
C PHE A 353 -17.25 14.45 -11.69
N PHE A 354 -15.96 14.53 -12.03
CA PHE A 354 -14.93 15.03 -11.13
C PHE A 354 -14.86 16.57 -11.18
N GLU A 355 -14.48 17.21 -10.08
CA GLU A 355 -14.45 18.69 -9.96
C GLU A 355 -13.17 19.34 -10.51
N GLU A 356 -12.08 18.59 -10.77
CA GLU A 356 -10.77 19.10 -11.22
C GLU A 356 -10.30 18.51 -12.58
N ASP A 357 -9.32 19.15 -13.22
CA ASP A 357 -8.64 18.63 -14.42
C ASP A 357 -7.63 17.52 -14.02
N ASP A 358 -8.03 16.27 -14.27
CA ASP A 358 -7.44 15.06 -13.68
C ASP A 358 -6.18 14.55 -14.39
N GLN A 359 -5.27 13.95 -13.62
CA GLN A 359 -4.07 13.27 -14.12
C GLN A 359 -3.64 12.15 -13.17
N ALA A 360 -3.09 11.06 -13.71
CA ALA A 360 -2.55 9.92 -12.94
C ALA A 360 -1.40 10.27 -11.98
N ALA A 361 -0.95 11.52 -12.01
CA ALA A 361 0.18 11.96 -11.23
C ALA A 361 -0.21 12.21 -9.76
N LEU A 362 0.54 11.57 -8.87
CA LEU A 362 0.43 11.69 -7.42
C LEU A 362 1.81 11.55 -6.76
N VAL A 363 1.90 12.00 -5.51
CA VAL A 363 3.12 11.93 -4.71
C VAL A 363 2.80 11.58 -3.26
N ALA A 364 3.61 10.71 -2.67
CA ALA A 364 3.50 10.34 -1.27
C ALA A 364 4.88 10.37 -0.61
N ASP A 365 4.97 11.06 0.53
CA ASP A 365 6.13 10.92 1.39
C ASP A 365 6.01 9.62 2.22
N VAL A 366 7.05 8.79 2.19
CA VAL A 366 7.00 7.43 2.75
C VAL A 366 7.99 7.19 3.89
N ALA A 367 8.98 8.06 4.03
CA ALA A 367 9.98 8.01 5.10
C ALA A 367 10.52 9.41 5.41
N THR A 368 11.05 9.61 6.61
CA THR A 368 11.63 10.88 7.06
C THR A 368 12.95 10.66 7.77
N GLY A 369 13.99 11.38 7.38
CA GLY A 369 15.34 11.25 7.93
C GLY A 369 16.16 12.52 7.77
N SER A 370 16.85 12.95 8.84
CA SER A 370 17.81 14.08 8.84
C SER A 370 17.32 15.37 8.17
N GLY A 371 16.06 15.77 8.40
CA GLY A 371 15.47 16.99 7.82
C GLY A 371 15.00 16.86 6.37
N THR A 372 15.04 15.65 5.81
CA THR A 372 14.52 15.30 4.48
C THR A 372 13.45 14.21 4.58
N VAL A 373 12.66 14.09 3.52
CA VAL A 373 11.69 13.02 3.31
C VAL A 373 12.03 12.24 2.05
N LEU A 374 11.62 10.98 1.99
CA LEU A 374 11.63 10.20 0.76
C LEU A 374 10.26 10.34 0.09
N GLU A 375 10.23 10.95 -1.09
CA GLU A 375 9.04 11.08 -1.93
C GLU A 375 9.01 9.94 -2.95
N GLU A 376 7.88 9.27 -3.03
CA GLU A 376 7.53 8.29 -4.05
C GLU A 376 6.42 8.90 -4.91
N ALA A 377 6.60 8.93 -6.22
CA ALA A 377 5.67 9.62 -7.10
C ALA A 377 5.43 8.88 -8.42
N ILE A 378 4.20 9.01 -8.91
CA ILE A 378 3.79 8.64 -10.26
C ILE A 378 3.53 9.93 -11.02
N GLY A 379 3.97 10.01 -12.27
CA GLY A 379 3.71 11.14 -13.16
C GLY A 379 2.74 10.77 -14.28
N ARG A 380 3.05 11.23 -15.49
CA ARG A 380 2.28 10.87 -16.69
C ARG A 380 2.43 9.38 -17.01
N ILE A 381 1.37 8.77 -17.54
CA ILE A 381 1.41 7.38 -18.02
C ILE A 381 2.39 7.28 -19.20
N PHE A 382 3.29 6.31 -19.15
CA PHE A 382 4.19 6.02 -20.25
C PHE A 382 3.57 5.03 -21.22
N GLU A 383 3.98 5.14 -22.48
CA GLU A 383 3.62 4.17 -23.50
C GLU A 383 4.60 3.00 -23.47
N ILE A 384 4.05 1.79 -23.47
CA ILE A 384 4.84 0.57 -23.63
C ILE A 384 4.52 -0.07 -24.99
N TYR A 385 5.56 -0.58 -25.64
CA TYR A 385 5.46 -1.37 -26.87
C TYR A 385 6.03 -2.76 -26.61
N ALA A 386 5.25 -3.81 -26.86
CA ALA A 386 5.67 -5.20 -26.66
C ALA A 386 5.43 -6.02 -27.93
N VAL A 387 6.40 -6.89 -28.25
CA VAL A 387 6.25 -7.82 -29.39
C VAL A 387 5.56 -9.08 -28.89
N VAL A 388 4.28 -9.22 -29.21
CA VAL A 388 3.40 -10.30 -28.70
C VAL A 388 3.10 -11.34 -29.79
N PRO A 389 2.83 -12.61 -29.43
CA PRO A 389 2.31 -13.58 -30.39
C PRO A 389 0.95 -13.15 -30.95
N ASP A 390 0.68 -13.41 -32.23
CA ASP A 390 -0.60 -13.07 -32.88
C ASP A 390 -1.69 -14.17 -32.74
N GLY A 391 -1.36 -15.28 -32.08
CA GLY A 391 -2.22 -16.47 -31.96
C GLY A 391 -2.32 -17.33 -33.22
N GLN A 392 -1.64 -16.96 -34.31
CA GLN A 392 -1.60 -17.64 -35.61
C GLN A 392 -0.19 -18.06 -36.04
N GLY A 393 0.81 -17.87 -35.15
CA GLY A 393 2.21 -18.24 -35.38
C GLY A 393 3.08 -17.09 -35.91
N GLY A 394 2.56 -15.88 -35.98
CA GLY A 394 3.28 -14.64 -36.22
C GLY A 394 3.42 -13.77 -34.96
N LEU A 395 3.80 -12.50 -35.17
CA LEU A 395 4.05 -11.53 -34.11
C LEU A 395 3.34 -10.21 -34.42
N HIS A 396 2.81 -9.58 -33.37
CA HIS A 396 2.25 -8.23 -33.38
C HIS A 396 3.03 -7.30 -32.47
N ILE A 397 2.87 -5.99 -32.66
CA ILE A 397 3.29 -5.00 -31.67
C ILE A 397 2.03 -4.56 -30.92
N ALA A 398 1.96 -4.89 -29.64
CA ALA A 398 0.97 -4.35 -28.72
C ALA A 398 1.47 -3.00 -28.18
N ARG A 399 0.56 -2.05 -28.02
CA ARG A 399 0.79 -0.77 -27.33
C ARG A 399 -0.08 -0.73 -26.09
N GLY A 400 0.48 -0.31 -24.97
CA GLY A 400 -0.23 -0.17 -23.70
C GLY A 400 0.22 1.05 -22.91
N GLY A 401 -0.37 1.23 -21.74
CA GLY A 401 0.06 2.19 -20.72
C GLY A 401 0.79 1.50 -19.58
N VAL A 402 1.83 2.13 -19.06
CA VAL A 402 2.54 1.70 -17.84
C VAL A 402 2.75 2.92 -16.94
N PHE A 403 2.75 2.71 -15.62
CA PHE A 403 3.10 3.78 -14.68
C PHE A 403 4.44 4.41 -15.04
N SER A 404 4.60 5.69 -14.75
CA SER A 404 5.90 6.28 -14.49
C SER A 404 6.23 6.15 -13.00
N TYR A 405 7.50 6.27 -12.64
CA TYR A 405 7.95 6.15 -11.26
C TYR A 405 9.09 7.14 -10.99
N TYR A 406 8.97 7.84 -9.89
CA TYR A 406 9.92 8.82 -9.38
C TYR A 406 10.17 8.51 -7.91
N GLU A 407 11.44 8.50 -7.53
CA GLU A 407 11.87 8.32 -6.15
C GLU A 407 12.96 9.37 -5.89
N PHE A 408 12.72 10.28 -4.95
CA PHE A 408 13.68 11.34 -4.65
C PHE A 408 13.59 11.84 -3.21
N SER A 409 14.70 12.40 -2.71
CA SER A 409 14.70 13.07 -1.42
C SER A 409 14.19 14.50 -1.55
N TRP A 410 13.34 14.94 -0.63
CA TRP A 410 12.78 16.30 -0.61
C TRP A 410 12.90 16.97 0.77
N PRO A 411 12.97 18.31 0.88
CA PRO A 411 13.01 18.99 2.17
C PRO A 411 11.76 18.71 3.03
N MET A 412 11.96 18.33 4.29
CA MET A 412 10.84 18.04 5.21
C MET A 412 9.95 19.26 5.50
N GLU A 413 10.51 20.47 5.38
CA GLU A 413 9.77 21.73 5.58
C GLU A 413 8.82 22.08 4.42
N ASP A 414 8.92 21.35 3.30
CA ASP A 414 8.19 21.61 2.05
C ASP A 414 7.59 20.31 1.47
N ARG A 415 6.95 19.47 2.30
CA ARG A 415 6.34 18.21 1.84
C ARG A 415 5.40 18.44 0.65
N LEU A 416 5.57 17.65 -0.39
CA LEU A 416 4.83 17.85 -1.63
C LEU A 416 3.36 17.47 -1.48
N THR A 417 2.51 18.22 -2.17
CA THR A 417 1.12 17.85 -2.43
C THR A 417 0.98 17.40 -3.88
N ASP A 418 -0.08 16.68 -4.21
CA ASP A 418 -0.37 16.29 -5.59
C ASP A 418 -0.44 17.51 -6.51
N GLU A 419 -1.03 18.63 -6.09
CA GLU A 419 -1.12 19.85 -6.90
C GLU A 419 0.27 20.42 -7.20
N SER A 420 1.16 20.40 -6.20
CA SER A 420 2.53 20.87 -6.33
C SER A 420 3.32 19.98 -7.27
N TRP A 421 3.18 18.66 -7.12
CA TRP A 421 3.81 17.67 -7.99
C TRP A 421 3.34 17.77 -9.45
N ARG A 422 2.03 17.90 -9.65
CA ARG A 422 1.41 18.11 -10.97
C ARG A 422 1.88 19.40 -11.62
N ALA A 423 2.03 20.48 -10.84
CA ALA A 423 2.59 21.73 -11.34
C ALA A 423 4.04 21.57 -11.81
N MET A 424 4.87 20.83 -11.05
CA MET A 424 6.26 20.52 -11.46
C MET A 424 6.31 19.70 -12.76
N LEU A 425 5.45 18.69 -12.90
CA LEU A 425 5.33 17.91 -14.13
C LEU A 425 4.86 18.76 -15.32
N GLY A 426 3.93 19.70 -15.10
CA GLY A 426 3.47 20.64 -16.12
C GLY A 426 4.54 21.64 -16.57
N ALA A 427 5.41 22.05 -15.65
CA ALA A 427 6.52 22.96 -15.90
C ALA A 427 7.75 22.27 -16.52
N GLY A 428 7.81 20.93 -16.48
CA GLY A 428 9.02 20.18 -16.87
C GLY A 428 10.14 20.30 -15.83
N GLU A 429 9.79 20.50 -14.56
CA GLU A 429 10.69 20.70 -13.42
C GLU A 429 10.70 19.50 -12.46
N ALA A 430 10.08 18.39 -12.86
CA ALA A 430 10.10 17.15 -12.09
C ALA A 430 11.54 16.63 -11.92
N PRO A 431 11.90 16.06 -10.74
CA PRO A 431 13.19 15.43 -10.54
C PRO A 431 13.44 14.29 -11.53
N GLU A 432 14.71 13.95 -11.73
CA GLU A 432 15.07 12.80 -12.56
C GLU A 432 14.49 11.50 -11.97
N ARG A 433 14.09 10.60 -12.88
CA ARG A 433 13.68 9.24 -12.50
C ARG A 433 14.87 8.46 -11.97
N PRO A 434 14.65 7.38 -11.19
CA PRO A 434 15.74 6.53 -10.72
C PRO A 434 16.61 6.03 -11.88
N GLU A 435 17.94 6.14 -11.75
CA GLU A 435 18.90 5.89 -12.84
C GLU A 435 18.73 4.50 -13.49
N TRP A 436 18.40 3.48 -12.69
CA TRP A 436 18.20 2.10 -13.18
C TRP A 436 17.06 1.98 -14.20
N THR A 437 16.13 2.93 -14.24
CA THR A 437 15.02 2.95 -15.19
C THR A 437 15.46 3.29 -16.61
N ALA A 438 16.59 3.99 -16.78
CA ALA A 438 17.14 4.35 -18.09
C ALA A 438 17.54 3.14 -18.94
N SER A 439 17.66 1.94 -18.34
CA SER A 439 18.01 0.73 -19.09
C SER A 439 16.86 0.17 -19.94
N PHE A 440 15.62 0.59 -19.70
CA PHE A 440 14.44 0.08 -20.40
C PHE A 440 13.42 1.15 -20.79
N ILE A 441 13.60 2.40 -20.36
CA ILE A 441 12.77 3.53 -20.78
C ILE A 441 13.56 4.42 -21.75
N LEU A 442 12.91 4.80 -22.84
CA LEU A 442 13.43 5.78 -23.82
C LEU A 442 12.70 7.11 -23.64
N GLU A 443 13.40 8.22 -23.86
CA GLU A 443 12.84 9.59 -23.83
C GLU A 443 12.20 10.01 -25.14
#